data_AF-A0A836SAJ2-F1
#
_entry.id   AF-A0A836SAJ2-F1
#
_cell.length_a   1.000
_cell.length_b   1.000
_cell.length_c   1.000
_cell.angle_alpha   90.00
_cell.angle_beta   90.00
_cell.angle_gamma   90.00
#
_symmetry.space_group_name_H-M   'P 1'
#
loop_
_entity.id
_entity.type
_entity.pdbx_description
1 polymer ?
#
loop_
_entity_poly.entity_id
_entity_poly.type
_entity_poly.pdbx_seq_one_letter_code
_entity_poly.pdbx_strand_id
1 'polypeptide(L)'
;MPDEILERHFEAVARYSQEKETLYDNLDAIENAPSVQTKRIRITRALQHQQPLTPSQHLPFNPDNLPFSFPTGNIRTPLLTKTEFQKRFGFMNSEVTTRRSNRKRNPKPNDTDLSATEDIQITQEIEALAQELKHHPILIYNWVRNHIDFIPTYGSVKGSALTLMTKSGNAFDTASLLIALLRASKIPARYVYGT
;
A
#
# COMPACT_ATOMS: atom_id res chain seq x y z
N MET A 1 -3.69 23.15 -2.80
CA MET A 1 -3.08 22.72 -1.53
C MET A 1 -3.60 23.65 -0.45
N PRO A 2 -3.90 23.18 0.78
CA PRO A 2 -4.27 24.04 1.90
C PRO A 2 -3.16 25.07 2.19
N ASP A 3 -3.55 26.29 2.54
CA ASP A 3 -2.62 27.41 2.74
C ASP A 3 -1.61 27.13 3.87
N GLU A 4 -2.03 26.47 4.94
CA GLU A 4 -1.17 26.03 6.05
C GLU A 4 -0.06 25.05 5.63
N ILE A 5 -0.25 24.30 4.55
CA ILE A 5 0.79 23.40 4.03
C ILE A 5 1.82 24.20 3.24
N LEU A 6 1.38 25.21 2.49
CA LEU A 6 2.26 26.09 1.73
C LEU A 6 3.11 26.95 2.67
N GLU A 7 2.51 27.52 3.71
CA GLU A 7 3.21 28.31 4.72
C GLU A 7 4.31 27.50 5.42
N ARG A 8 3.98 26.31 5.94
CA ARG A 8 4.97 25.40 6.54
C ARG A 8 6.07 24.99 5.57
N HIS A 9 5.74 24.83 4.28
CA HIS A 9 6.74 24.54 3.26
C HIS A 9 7.71 25.71 3.10
N PHE A 10 7.22 26.94 2.97
CA PHE A 10 8.07 28.12 2.84
C PHE A 10 8.95 28.35 4.07
N GLU A 11 8.39 28.19 5.28
CA GLU A 11 9.17 28.25 6.52
C GLU A 11 10.26 27.18 6.58
N ALA A 12 9.94 25.95 6.17
CA ALA A 12 10.91 24.85 6.14
C ALA A 12 12.04 25.13 5.13
N VAL A 13 11.71 25.65 3.95
CA VAL A 13 12.70 26.02 2.91
C VAL A 13 13.59 27.16 3.40
N ALA A 14 13.01 28.22 3.99
CA ALA A 14 13.76 29.35 4.53
C ALA A 14 14.74 28.89 5.62
N ARG A 15 14.24 28.12 6.60
CA ARG A 15 15.07 27.55 7.67
C ARG A 15 16.18 26.68 7.12
N TYR A 16 15.87 25.78 6.17
CA TYR A 16 16.88 24.93 5.55
C TYR A 16 17.97 25.75 4.84
N SER A 17 17.59 26.79 4.10
CA SER A 17 18.55 27.65 3.42
C SER A 17 19.49 28.37 4.38
N GLN A 18 18.95 28.88 5.50
CA GLN A 18 19.72 29.56 6.53
C GLN A 18 20.68 28.60 7.25
N GLU A 19 20.21 27.41 7.62
CA GLU A 19 21.05 26.37 8.24
C GLU A 19 22.17 25.89 7.32
N LYS A 20 21.89 25.81 6.01
CA LYS A 20 22.91 25.47 5.02
C LYS A 20 24.00 26.54 4.95
N GLU A 21 23.62 27.81 4.99
CA GLU A 21 24.57 28.93 4.95
C GLU A 21 25.45 28.96 6.21
N THR A 22 24.85 28.84 7.39
CA THR A 22 25.60 28.78 8.65
C THR A 22 26.53 27.57 8.72
N LEU A 23 26.15 26.43 8.13
CA LEU A 23 27.03 25.27 8.01
C LEU A 23 28.27 25.57 7.16
N TYR A 24 28.08 26.20 5.99
CA TYR A 24 29.21 26.58 5.13
C TYR A 24 30.13 27.58 5.83
N ASP A 25 29.58 28.62 6.47
CA ASP A 25 30.36 29.59 7.24
C ASP A 25 31.18 28.93 8.36
N ASN A 26 30.58 27.96 9.05
CA ASN A 26 31.26 27.21 10.09
C ASN A 26 32.41 26.36 9.52
N LEU A 27 32.22 25.71 8.37
CA LEU A 27 33.25 24.92 7.70
C LEU A 27 34.40 25.82 7.22
N ASP A 28 34.08 26.92 6.55
CA ASP A 28 35.07 27.91 6.09
C ASP A 28 35.86 28.49 7.26
N ALA A 29 35.19 28.78 8.38
CA ALA A 29 35.87 29.23 9.58
C ALA A 29 36.78 28.13 10.15
N ILE A 30 36.40 26.85 10.13
CA ILE A 30 37.24 25.77 10.64
C ILE A 30 38.48 25.55 9.74
N GLU A 31 38.31 25.67 8.42
CA GLU A 31 39.38 25.55 7.44
C GLU A 31 40.39 26.69 7.58
N ASN A 32 39.90 27.93 7.64
CA ASN A 32 40.71 29.15 7.70
C ASN A 32 41.16 29.54 9.13
N ALA A 33 41.29 28.56 10.05
CA ALA A 33 41.69 28.83 11.43
C ALA A 33 43.22 29.01 11.56
N PRO A 34 43.71 30.12 12.14
CA PRO A 34 45.15 30.42 12.19
C PRO A 34 45.92 29.58 13.21
N SER A 35 45.24 28.94 14.16
CA SER A 35 45.86 28.10 15.19
C SER A 35 45.01 26.88 15.53
N VAL A 36 45.64 25.83 16.06
CA VAL A 36 44.97 24.61 16.52
C VAL A 36 43.95 24.91 17.63
N GLN A 37 44.25 25.85 18.52
CA GLN A 37 43.32 26.27 19.58
C GLN A 37 42.08 26.97 19.02
N THR A 38 42.28 27.91 18.08
CA THR A 38 41.16 28.59 17.40
C THR A 38 40.30 27.60 16.62
N LYS A 39 40.92 26.62 15.96
CA LYS A 39 40.23 25.56 15.24
C LYS A 39 39.34 24.73 16.18
N ARG A 40 39.85 24.34 17.36
CA ARG A 40 39.07 23.62 18.38
C ARG A 40 37.86 24.43 18.86
N ILE A 41 38.03 25.72 19.13
CA ILE A 41 36.92 26.61 19.55
C ILE A 41 35.85 26.69 18.46
N ARG A 42 36.24 26.83 17.19
CA ARG A 42 35.33 26.88 16.04
C ARG A 42 34.58 25.55 15.85
N ILE A 43 35.25 24.41 16.00
CA ILE A 43 34.62 23.09 15.98
C ILE A 43 33.58 22.96 17.10
N THR A 44 33.90 23.35 18.33
CA THR A 44 32.95 23.28 19.45
C THR A 44 31.71 24.14 19.19
N ARG A 45 31.89 25.36 18.64
CA ARG A 45 30.78 26.23 18.25
C ARG A 45 29.91 25.62 17.14
N ALA A 46 30.53 25.02 16.13
CA ALA A 46 29.81 24.34 15.04
C ALA A 46 28.99 23.15 15.56
N LEU A 47 29.57 22.35 16.47
CA LEU A 47 28.88 21.22 17.11
C LEU A 47 27.71 21.69 17.98
N GLN A 48 27.81 22.84 18.66
CA GLN A 48 26.68 23.42 19.40
C GLN A 48 25.54 23.88 18.49
N HIS A 49 25.86 24.33 17.27
CA HIS A 49 24.87 24.77 16.28
C HIS A 49 24.16 23.59 15.59
N GLN A 50 24.74 22.38 15.59
CA GLN A 50 24.07 21.18 15.10
C GLN A 50 22.93 20.76 16.04
N GLN A 51 21.83 21.51 16.01
CA GLN A 51 20.56 21.06 16.56
C GLN A 51 20.09 19.86 15.71
N PRO A 52 19.62 18.77 16.32
CA PRO A 52 18.91 17.75 15.56
C PRO A 52 17.73 18.42 14.86
N LEU A 53 17.49 18.07 13.59
CA LEU A 53 16.24 18.43 12.91
C LEU A 53 15.11 18.08 13.88
N THR A 54 14.33 19.08 14.29
CA THR A 54 13.23 18.82 15.23
C THR A 54 12.40 17.69 14.63
N PRO A 55 12.21 16.57 15.34
CA PRO A 55 11.40 15.49 14.83
C PRO A 55 10.05 16.10 14.44
N SER A 56 9.54 15.71 13.28
CA SER A 56 8.23 16.18 12.81
C SER A 56 7.25 16.03 13.97
N GLN A 57 6.76 17.15 14.51
CA GLN A 57 5.64 17.11 15.42
C GLN A 57 4.47 16.66 14.56
N HIS A 58 4.11 15.38 14.68
CA HIS A 58 2.86 14.89 14.14
C HIS A 58 1.77 15.87 14.57
N LEU A 59 1.02 16.40 13.59
CA LEU A 59 -0.15 17.22 13.90
C LEU A 59 -0.95 16.46 14.96
N PRO A 60 -1.38 17.13 16.05
CA PRO A 60 -2.18 16.47 17.05
C PRO A 60 -3.40 15.84 16.35
N PHE A 61 -3.73 14.62 16.74
CA PHE A 61 -4.86 13.89 16.17
C PHE A 61 -6.12 14.76 16.26
N ASN A 62 -6.62 15.21 15.10
CA ASN A 62 -7.87 15.93 15.02
C ASN A 62 -8.96 14.96 14.53
N PRO A 63 -9.85 14.48 15.41
CA PRO A 63 -10.90 13.53 15.05
C PRO A 63 -11.90 14.11 14.04
N ASP A 64 -12.04 15.44 13.97
CA ASP A 64 -12.99 16.11 13.07
C ASP A 64 -12.43 16.30 11.65
N ASN A 65 -11.12 16.10 11.45
CA ASN A 65 -10.45 16.30 10.16
C ASN A 65 -9.54 15.11 9.79
N LEU A 66 -10.14 13.92 9.74
CA LEU A 66 -9.45 12.70 9.33
C LEU A 66 -9.28 12.65 7.79
N PRO A 67 -8.17 12.10 7.27
CA PRO A 67 -7.99 11.87 5.84
C PRO A 67 -9.01 10.87 5.25
N PHE A 68 -9.72 10.14 6.13
CA PHE A 68 -10.88 9.31 5.83
C PHE A 68 -12.02 9.73 6.75
N SER A 69 -13.14 10.18 6.19
CA SER A 69 -14.34 10.49 6.97
C SER A 69 -15.29 9.30 7.00
N PHE A 70 -16.01 9.13 8.10
CA PHE A 70 -17.21 8.30 8.07
C PHE A 70 -18.25 9.00 7.17
N PRO A 71 -18.99 8.26 6.32
CA PRO A 71 -20.00 8.88 5.48
C PRO A 71 -21.04 9.60 6.37
N THR A 72 -21.19 10.90 6.18
CA THR A 72 -22.21 11.72 6.84
C THR A 72 -23.48 11.78 5.98
N GLY A 73 -24.66 11.77 6.60
CA GLY A 73 -25.95 11.80 5.90
C GLY A 73 -26.69 10.45 5.90
N ASN A 74 -27.31 10.07 4.78
CA ASN A 74 -28.06 8.81 4.64
C ASN A 74 -27.11 7.61 4.57
N ILE A 75 -26.64 7.18 5.73
CA ILE A 75 -25.84 5.96 5.89
C ILE A 75 -26.76 4.77 5.61
N ARG A 76 -26.34 3.90 4.69
CA ARG A 76 -27.07 2.64 4.46
C ARG A 76 -27.01 1.80 5.72
N THR A 77 -28.17 1.48 6.27
CA THR A 77 -28.27 0.57 7.41
C THR A 77 -27.71 -0.81 7.05
N PRO A 78 -27.11 -1.53 8.02
CA PRO A 78 -26.63 -2.88 7.78
C PRO A 78 -27.80 -3.78 7.35
N LEU A 79 -27.54 -4.68 6.41
CA LEU A 79 -28.51 -5.69 5.99
C LEU A 79 -28.58 -6.74 7.10
N LEU A 80 -29.67 -6.73 7.86
CA LEU A 80 -29.83 -7.62 9.01
C LEU A 80 -30.34 -9.01 8.60
N THR A 81 -30.91 -9.12 7.39
CA THR A 81 -31.48 -10.37 6.90
C THR A 81 -30.66 -10.95 5.76
N LYS A 82 -30.55 -12.29 5.76
CA LYS A 82 -29.89 -13.05 4.69
C LYS A 82 -30.52 -12.77 3.32
N THR A 83 -31.84 -12.60 3.27
CA THR A 83 -32.61 -12.34 2.06
C THR A 83 -32.27 -10.97 1.45
N GLU A 84 -32.20 -9.92 2.27
CA GLU A 84 -31.81 -8.58 1.81
C GLU A 84 -30.34 -8.53 1.36
N PHE A 85 -29.46 -9.26 2.05
CA PHE A 85 -28.06 -9.43 1.63
C PHE A 85 -27.96 -10.09 0.26
N GLN A 86 -28.62 -11.24 0.08
CA GLN A 86 -28.61 -11.98 -1.18
C GLN A 86 -29.19 -11.15 -2.34
N LYS A 87 -30.29 -10.42 -2.09
CA LYS A 87 -30.90 -9.54 -3.09
C LYS A 87 -29.96 -8.43 -3.55
N ARG A 88 -29.16 -7.87 -2.65
CA ARG A 88 -28.23 -6.78 -2.95
C ARG A 88 -26.94 -7.25 -3.63
N PHE A 89 -26.46 -8.44 -3.27
CA PHE A 89 -25.23 -9.03 -3.77
C PHE A 89 -25.53 -10.25 -4.65
N GLY A 90 -26.48 -10.13 -5.59
CA GLY A 90 -27.16 -11.19 -6.36
C GLY A 90 -26.33 -12.26 -7.09
N PHE A 91 -25.02 -12.29 -6.89
CA PHE A 91 -24.09 -13.32 -7.31
C PHE A 91 -23.84 -14.42 -6.25
N MET A 92 -24.42 -14.32 -5.04
CA MET A 92 -24.12 -15.21 -3.88
C MET A 92 -25.27 -16.14 -3.48
N ASN A 93 -25.84 -16.89 -4.43
CA ASN A 93 -26.85 -17.94 -4.17
C ASN A 93 -26.24 -19.28 -3.71
N SER A 94 -25.16 -19.26 -2.92
CA SER A 94 -24.64 -20.48 -2.29
C SER A 94 -25.17 -20.59 -0.86
N GLU A 95 -26.20 -21.39 -0.67
CA GLU A 95 -26.58 -21.86 0.66
C GLU A 95 -25.40 -22.61 1.29
N VAL A 96 -24.78 -22.01 2.32
CA VAL A 96 -23.88 -22.74 3.23
C VAL A 96 -24.76 -23.55 4.16
N THR A 97 -25.13 -24.75 3.72
CA THR A 97 -25.83 -25.74 4.54
C THR A 97 -24.90 -26.27 5.62
N THR A 98 -25.24 -26.02 6.88
CA THR A 98 -24.70 -26.66 8.09
C THR A 98 -25.18 -28.12 8.19
N ARG A 99 -24.81 -28.95 7.20
CA ARG A 99 -24.89 -30.42 7.28
C ARG A 99 -23.48 -31.00 7.23
N ARG A 100 -22.99 -31.48 8.38
CA ARG A 100 -21.82 -32.37 8.45
C ARG A 100 -22.18 -33.74 7.83
N SER A 101 -22.14 -33.82 6.51
CA SER A 101 -21.92 -35.05 5.70
C SER A 101 -22.29 -34.78 4.24
N ASN A 102 -21.41 -34.05 3.57
CA ASN A 102 -21.00 -34.23 2.18
C ASN A 102 -20.16 -33.00 1.89
N ARG A 103 -18.83 -33.11 2.04
CA ARG A 103 -17.92 -32.16 1.41
C ARG A 103 -18.37 -32.09 -0.05
N LYS A 104 -19.08 -31.03 -0.46
CA LYS A 104 -19.22 -30.70 -1.87
C LYS A 104 -17.79 -30.71 -2.38
N ARG A 105 -17.41 -31.73 -3.14
CA ARG A 105 -16.10 -31.76 -3.78
C ARG A 105 -16.03 -30.43 -4.51
N ASN A 106 -15.00 -29.63 -4.25
CA ASN A 106 -14.79 -28.40 -5.00
C ASN A 106 -14.93 -28.78 -6.48
N PRO A 107 -15.73 -28.02 -7.27
CA PRO A 107 -15.95 -28.36 -8.66
C PRO A 107 -14.59 -28.55 -9.32
N LYS A 108 -14.41 -29.68 -10.04
CA LYS A 108 -13.16 -29.98 -10.74
C LYS A 108 -12.77 -28.72 -11.54
N PRO A 109 -11.49 -28.31 -11.51
CA PRO A 109 -11.08 -27.16 -12.29
C PRO A 109 -11.46 -27.29 -13.76
N ASN A 110 -11.88 -26.18 -14.35
CA ASN A 110 -12.31 -26.08 -15.74
C ASN A 110 -11.50 -25.00 -16.47
N ASP A 111 -11.72 -24.85 -17.77
CA ASP A 111 -10.95 -23.91 -18.60
C ASP A 111 -11.13 -22.45 -18.17
N THR A 112 -12.27 -22.10 -17.55
CA THR A 112 -12.49 -20.75 -17.01
C THR A 112 -11.59 -20.42 -15.82
N ASP A 113 -11.07 -21.44 -15.12
CA ASP A 113 -10.10 -21.27 -14.04
C ASP A 113 -8.67 -20.96 -14.58
N LEU A 114 -8.47 -20.99 -15.90
CA LEU A 114 -7.20 -20.69 -16.58
C LEU A 114 -7.28 -19.44 -17.47
N SER A 115 -8.46 -19.05 -17.94
CA SER A 115 -8.66 -17.90 -18.82
C SER A 115 -8.53 -16.56 -18.08
N ALA A 116 -8.18 -15.49 -18.79
CA ALA A 116 -8.26 -14.13 -18.25
C ALA A 116 -9.73 -13.71 -17.99
N THR A 117 -9.93 -12.73 -17.12
CA THR A 117 -11.22 -12.11 -16.79
C THR A 117 -11.00 -10.60 -16.67
N GLU A 118 -12.05 -9.78 -16.65
CA GLU A 118 -11.95 -8.31 -16.62
C GLU A 118 -11.00 -7.78 -15.53
N ASP A 119 -11.07 -8.36 -14.33
CA ASP A 119 -10.24 -8.05 -13.17
C ASP A 119 -8.93 -8.87 -13.11
N ILE A 120 -8.84 -9.97 -13.86
CA ILE A 120 -7.71 -10.90 -13.90
C ILE A 120 -7.12 -10.90 -15.32
N GLN A 121 -6.39 -9.86 -15.64
CA GLN A 121 -5.61 -9.75 -16.88
C GLN A 121 -4.29 -10.52 -16.75
N ILE A 122 -3.90 -11.27 -17.78
CA ILE A 122 -2.61 -11.96 -17.87
C ILE A 122 -1.76 -11.17 -18.88
N THR A 123 -1.07 -10.15 -18.39
CA THR A 123 -0.19 -9.31 -19.22
C THR A 123 1.18 -9.96 -19.38
N GLN A 124 1.97 -9.48 -20.34
CA GLN A 124 3.34 -9.95 -20.55
C GLN A 124 4.21 -9.80 -19.29
N GLU A 125 3.99 -8.75 -18.48
CA GLU A 125 4.68 -8.55 -17.21
C GLU A 125 4.35 -9.62 -16.17
N ILE A 126 3.07 -10.05 -16.13
CA ILE A 126 2.61 -11.13 -15.25
C ILE A 126 3.19 -12.47 -15.70
N GLU A 127 3.25 -12.73 -17.01
CA GLU A 127 3.90 -13.93 -17.54
C GLU A 127 5.40 -13.97 -17.24
N ALA A 128 6.09 -12.83 -17.44
CA ALA A 128 7.52 -12.71 -17.13
C ALA A 128 7.79 -12.95 -15.64
N LEU A 129 6.98 -12.35 -14.75
CA LEU A 129 7.09 -12.56 -13.31
C LEU A 129 6.77 -14.01 -12.92
N ALA A 130 5.76 -14.64 -13.52
CA ALA A 130 5.46 -16.05 -13.28
C ALA A 130 6.63 -16.95 -13.69
N GLN A 131 7.29 -16.65 -14.81
CA GLN A 131 8.48 -17.35 -15.28
C GLN A 131 9.67 -17.14 -14.34
N GLU A 132 9.91 -15.92 -13.86
CA GLU A 132 10.95 -15.60 -12.87
C GLU A 132 10.76 -16.40 -11.58
N LEU A 133 9.51 -16.54 -11.14
CA LEU A 133 9.10 -17.33 -9.98
C LEU A 133 9.00 -18.83 -10.28
N LYS A 134 9.52 -19.28 -11.44
CA LYS A 134 9.61 -20.66 -11.89
C LYS A 134 8.26 -21.38 -11.94
N HIS A 135 7.18 -20.63 -12.14
CA HIS A 135 5.80 -21.13 -12.10
C HIS A 135 5.47 -21.89 -10.80
N HIS A 136 6.18 -21.59 -9.70
CA HIS A 136 6.07 -22.33 -8.46
C HIS A 136 5.06 -21.65 -7.51
N PRO A 137 3.96 -22.31 -7.13
CA PRO A 137 2.84 -21.66 -6.43
C PRO A 137 3.23 -21.04 -5.08
N ILE A 138 4.16 -21.67 -4.36
CA ILE A 138 4.64 -21.13 -3.07
C ILE A 138 5.47 -19.87 -3.29
N LEU A 139 6.29 -19.82 -4.34
CA LEU A 139 7.11 -18.64 -4.63
C LEU A 139 6.21 -17.48 -5.09
N ILE A 140 5.21 -17.77 -5.91
CA ILE A 140 4.18 -16.82 -6.33
C ILE A 140 3.46 -16.23 -5.12
N TYR A 141 2.94 -17.07 -4.23
CA TYR A 141 2.24 -16.60 -3.03
C TYR A 141 3.15 -15.73 -2.15
N ASN A 142 4.37 -16.21 -1.88
CA ASN A 142 5.32 -15.47 -1.04
C ASN A 142 5.70 -14.13 -1.67
N TRP A 143 5.89 -14.09 -2.99
CA TRP A 143 6.20 -12.86 -3.70
C TRP A 143 5.05 -11.86 -3.56
N VAL A 144 3.81 -12.25 -3.86
CA VAL A 144 2.64 -11.37 -3.74
C VAL A 144 2.47 -10.87 -2.30
N ARG A 145 2.60 -11.77 -1.31
CA ARG A 145 2.47 -11.42 0.11
C ARG A 145 3.51 -10.40 0.57
N ASN A 146 4.72 -10.45 0.03
CA ASN A 146 5.84 -9.65 0.52
C ASN A 146 6.10 -8.37 -0.29
N HIS A 147 5.52 -8.22 -1.48
CA HIS A 147 5.80 -7.10 -2.40
C HIS A 147 4.59 -6.25 -2.76
N ILE A 148 3.40 -6.57 -2.23
CA ILE A 148 2.18 -5.80 -2.48
C ILE A 148 1.71 -5.14 -1.18
N ASP A 149 1.71 -3.82 -1.17
CA ASP A 149 1.22 -3.03 -0.04
C ASP A 149 -0.32 -3.10 0.03
N PHE A 150 -0.83 -3.39 1.22
CA PHE A 150 -2.26 -3.50 1.45
C PHE A 150 -2.93 -2.13 1.55
N ILE A 151 -3.95 -1.90 0.72
CA ILE A 151 -4.80 -0.72 0.77
C ILE A 151 -6.19 -1.13 1.25
N PRO A 152 -6.73 -0.57 2.36
CA PRO A 152 -8.01 -0.97 2.94
C PRO A 152 -9.21 -0.38 2.18
N THR A 153 -9.35 -0.67 0.89
CA THR A 153 -10.57 -0.38 0.10
C THR A 153 -11.36 -1.65 -0.20
N TYR A 154 -12.57 -1.49 -0.75
CA TYR A 154 -13.48 -2.59 -1.05
C TYR A 154 -13.80 -2.67 -2.55
N GLY A 155 -13.88 -3.90 -3.07
CA GLY A 155 -14.19 -4.20 -4.47
C GLY A 155 -12.94 -4.32 -5.35
N SER A 156 -13.10 -4.84 -6.57
CA SER A 156 -12.04 -4.85 -7.57
C SER A 156 -11.91 -3.44 -8.16
N VAL A 157 -10.82 -2.73 -7.83
CA VAL A 157 -10.60 -1.33 -8.24
C VAL A 157 -9.45 -1.26 -9.24
N LYS A 158 -8.38 -2.01 -8.98
CA LYS A 158 -7.17 -2.04 -9.80
C LYS A 158 -7.09 -3.29 -10.67
N GLY A 159 -7.56 -4.43 -10.15
CA GLY A 159 -7.35 -5.73 -10.79
C GLY A 159 -5.86 -6.13 -10.87
N SER A 160 -5.55 -7.24 -11.54
CA SER A 160 -4.21 -7.85 -11.53
C SER A 160 -3.10 -6.93 -12.07
N ALA A 161 -3.31 -6.31 -13.23
CA ALA A 161 -2.29 -5.56 -13.95
C ALA A 161 -1.87 -4.30 -13.19
N LEU A 162 -2.84 -3.48 -12.77
CA LEU A 162 -2.53 -2.23 -12.08
C LEU A 162 -2.00 -2.48 -10.66
N THR A 163 -2.40 -3.56 -9.99
CA THR A 163 -1.80 -3.99 -8.72
C THR A 163 -0.34 -4.38 -8.89
N LEU A 164 0.03 -5.07 -9.98
CA LEU A 164 1.42 -5.39 -10.26
C LEU A 164 2.26 -4.13 -10.54
N MET A 165 1.71 -3.18 -11.29
CA MET A 165 2.41 -1.93 -11.64
C MET A 165 2.61 -1.03 -10.41
N THR A 166 1.55 -0.82 -9.63
CA THR A 166 1.55 0.09 -8.48
C THR A 166 2.07 -0.54 -7.18
N LYS A 167 2.38 -1.85 -7.21
CA LYS A 167 2.82 -2.65 -6.05
C LYS A 167 1.92 -2.49 -4.82
N SER A 168 0.63 -2.26 -5.03
CA SER A 168 -0.32 -2.02 -3.95
C SER A 168 -1.75 -2.34 -4.37
N GLY A 169 -2.56 -2.85 -3.44
CA GLY A 169 -3.94 -3.24 -3.73
C GLY A 169 -4.73 -3.64 -2.48
N ASN A 170 -6.04 -3.67 -2.62
CA ASN A 170 -6.90 -4.22 -1.57
C ASN A 170 -6.97 -5.76 -1.63
N ALA A 171 -7.86 -6.36 -0.84
CA ALA A 171 -8.01 -7.81 -0.81
C ALA A 171 -8.44 -8.42 -2.16
N PHE A 172 -9.35 -7.75 -2.88
CA PHE A 172 -9.82 -8.20 -4.20
C PHE A 172 -8.69 -8.09 -5.22
N ASP A 173 -8.07 -6.92 -5.31
CA ASP A 173 -6.98 -6.60 -6.21
C ASP A 173 -5.76 -7.54 -6.02
N THR A 174 -5.37 -7.79 -4.78
CA THR A 174 -4.27 -8.70 -4.43
C THR A 174 -4.61 -10.14 -4.81
N ALA A 175 -5.87 -10.56 -4.61
CA ALA A 175 -6.35 -11.85 -5.07
C ALA A 175 -6.38 -11.93 -6.60
N SER A 176 -6.75 -10.85 -7.31
CA SER A 176 -6.71 -10.79 -8.77
C SER A 176 -5.30 -11.02 -9.31
N LEU A 177 -4.29 -10.36 -8.74
CA LEU A 177 -2.89 -10.54 -9.10
C LEU A 177 -2.41 -11.96 -8.83
N LEU A 178 -2.73 -12.51 -7.64
CA LEU A 178 -2.36 -13.87 -7.29
C LEU A 178 -2.96 -14.89 -8.26
N ILE A 179 -4.24 -14.76 -8.57
CA ILE A 179 -4.92 -15.63 -9.53
C ILE A 179 -4.29 -15.49 -10.92
N ALA A 180 -3.98 -14.28 -11.37
CA ALA A 180 -3.35 -14.04 -12.67
C ALA A 180 -1.98 -14.75 -12.79
N LEU A 181 -1.13 -14.67 -11.76
CA LEU A 181 0.17 -15.36 -11.74
C LEU A 181 0.03 -16.89 -11.73
N LEU A 182 -0.95 -17.43 -11.00
CA LEU A 182 -1.25 -18.86 -11.00
C LEU A 182 -1.76 -19.33 -12.36
N ARG A 183 -2.68 -18.57 -12.99
CA ARG A 183 -3.21 -18.87 -14.33
C ARG A 183 -2.13 -18.79 -15.41
N ALA A 184 -1.24 -17.79 -15.35
CA ALA A 184 -0.05 -17.71 -16.20
C ALA A 184 0.83 -18.96 -16.06
N SER A 185 0.91 -19.50 -14.85
CA SER A 185 1.63 -20.74 -14.52
C SER A 185 0.87 -22.03 -14.86
N LYS A 186 -0.26 -21.94 -15.58
CA LYS A 186 -1.16 -23.07 -15.90
C LYS A 186 -1.71 -23.79 -14.66
N ILE A 187 -1.78 -23.09 -13.54
CA ILE A 187 -2.39 -23.57 -12.29
C ILE A 187 -3.81 -23.01 -12.22
N PRO A 188 -4.86 -23.85 -12.27
CA PRO A 188 -6.23 -23.38 -12.20
C PRO A 188 -6.52 -22.67 -10.88
N ALA A 189 -7.04 -21.45 -10.96
CA ALA A 189 -7.31 -20.61 -9.80
C ALA A 189 -8.60 -19.81 -9.99
N ARG A 190 -9.32 -19.58 -8.89
CA ARG A 190 -10.60 -18.87 -8.86
C ARG A 190 -10.78 -18.08 -7.57
N TYR A 191 -11.67 -17.09 -7.60
CA TYR A 191 -12.08 -16.40 -6.38
C TYR A 191 -12.81 -17.34 -5.42
N VAL A 192 -12.50 -17.17 -4.15
CA VAL A 192 -13.27 -17.73 -3.04
C VAL A 192 -13.48 -16.62 -2.03
N TYR A 193 -14.72 -16.45 -1.62
CA TYR A 193 -15.09 -15.51 -0.57
C TYR A 193 -15.32 -16.29 0.73
N GLY A 194 -14.77 -15.78 1.83
CA GLY A 194 -14.92 -16.33 3.17
C GLY A 194 -15.44 -15.26 4.13
N THR A 195 -16.04 -15.70 5.23
CA THR A 195 -16.55 -14.86 6.33
C THR A 195 -16.05 -15.40 7.65
#